data_AF-A0AAV8P4C5-F1
#
_entry.id   AF-A0AAV8P4C5-F1
#
_cell.length_a   1.000
_cell.length_b   1.000
_cell.length_c   1.000
_cell.angle_alpha   90.00
_cell.angle_beta   90.00
_cell.angle_gamma   90.00
#
_symmetry.space_group_name_H-M   'P 1'
#
loop_
_entity.id
_entity.type
_entity.pdbx_description
1 polymer ?
#
loop_
_entity_poly.entity_id
_entity_poly.type
_entity_poly.pdbx_seq_one_letter_code
_entity_poly.pdbx_strand_id
1 'polypeptide(L)'
;MEACFLCSSASPKPHLSFILSPNSSPFSSHRHPLLVSFHPLPLKRLILSLSSRSSLQISPPFAVAEALEQAAETSASPRDASSSKVDKSGRFCSPRAARELALTIAYAACLEGSDPVRLFDKRVNAKREPGYVFDKAILLQYDHMSFGGAPVEVGTEEEAEGLMLQNDKDSANEAEVLSAPPKLVYNKFVLRLTRNILVAVVDQWNDHVRLIAKVIPQNWKDEPAARILELCILHLAMAEITSIGTRHQIVINEAVDLAKRFCDGCAPRVINGCLRTFVKEYNSVDTVRPSDAPTA
;
A
#
# COMPACT_ATOMS: atom_id res chain seq x y z
N MET A 1 22.35 -29.93 33.42
CA MET A 1 22.09 -28.48 33.40
C MET A 1 22.20 -28.06 31.94
N GLU A 2 21.08 -28.15 31.22
CA GLU A 2 21.05 -27.72 29.82
C GLU A 2 20.83 -26.21 29.78
N ALA A 3 21.80 -25.50 29.20
CA ALA A 3 21.71 -24.07 28.99
C ALA A 3 20.80 -23.82 27.79
N CYS A 4 19.54 -23.48 28.08
CA CYS A 4 18.60 -23.02 27.09
C CYS A 4 18.97 -21.58 26.72
N PHE A 5 19.57 -21.36 25.56
CA PHE A 5 19.86 -20.03 25.06
C PHE A 5 18.59 -19.44 24.44
N LEU A 6 17.86 -18.66 25.24
CA LEU A 6 16.79 -17.81 24.74
C LEU A 6 17.40 -16.65 23.94
N CYS A 7 17.57 -16.85 22.63
CA CYS A 7 17.87 -15.77 21.72
C CYS A 7 16.60 -14.93 21.54
N SER A 8 16.56 -13.76 22.18
CA SER A 8 15.53 -12.75 21.92
C SER A 8 15.78 -12.19 20.52
N SER A 9 14.98 -12.64 19.55
CA SER A 9 14.95 -12.09 18.20
C SER A 9 14.24 -10.73 18.22
N ALA A 10 14.96 -9.70 18.64
CA ALA A 10 14.66 -8.36 18.17
C ALA A 10 15.01 -8.35 16.68
N SER A 11 13.98 -8.34 15.83
CA SER A 11 14.14 -8.15 14.39
C SER A 11 15.05 -6.93 14.14
N PRO A 12 16.16 -7.08 13.38
CA PRO A 12 16.88 -5.92 12.92
C PRO A 12 15.95 -5.23 11.93
N LYS A 13 15.40 -4.09 12.36
CA LYS A 13 14.62 -3.20 11.50
C LYS A 13 15.41 -2.97 10.21
N PRO A 14 14.79 -3.01 9.01
CA PRO A 14 15.41 -2.41 7.86
C PRO A 14 15.54 -0.92 8.16
N HIS A 15 16.78 -0.46 8.38
CA HIS A 15 17.08 0.94 8.24
C HIS A 15 16.87 1.30 6.77
N LEU A 16 15.63 1.68 6.43
CA LEU A 16 15.31 2.37 5.18
C LEU A 16 16.12 3.68 5.19
N SER A 17 17.33 3.60 4.65
CA SER A 17 18.21 4.74 4.46
C SER A 17 17.72 5.49 3.23
N PHE A 18 16.68 6.30 3.43
CA PHE A 18 16.36 7.35 2.48
C PHE A 18 17.56 8.31 2.48
N ILE A 19 18.26 8.40 1.35
CA ILE A 19 19.32 9.38 1.14
C ILE A 19 18.67 10.77 1.20
N LEU A 20 18.65 11.34 2.40
CA LEU A 20 18.30 12.73 2.65
C LEU A 20 19.52 13.57 2.26
N SER A 21 19.44 14.27 1.13
CA SER A 21 20.40 15.33 0.82
C SER A 21 20.30 16.42 1.91
N PRO A 22 21.39 16.76 2.61
CA PRO A 22 21.31 17.72 3.71
C PRO A 22 21.30 19.14 3.14
N ASN A 23 20.20 19.86 3.34
CA ASN A 23 20.21 21.32 3.29
C ASN A 23 19.83 21.84 4.68
N SER A 24 20.82 22.34 5.39
CA SER A 24 20.73 22.82 6.77
C SER A 24 20.01 24.17 6.87
N SER A 25 19.06 24.28 7.80
CA SER A 25 18.89 25.47 8.64
C SER A 25 18.23 25.09 9.97
N PRO A 26 18.57 25.74 11.10
CA PRO A 26 18.21 25.24 12.43
C PRO A 26 16.97 25.98 12.97
N PHE A 27 15.92 25.28 13.41
CA PHE A 27 14.94 25.89 14.32
C PHE A 27 14.37 24.93 15.36
N SER A 28 14.19 25.55 16.52
CA SER A 28 13.89 25.08 17.87
C SER A 28 12.67 24.15 18.04
N SER A 29 12.76 23.29 19.05
CA SER A 29 11.79 22.29 19.47
C SER A 29 10.55 22.89 20.14
N HIS A 30 9.34 22.53 19.69
CA HIS A 30 8.13 22.49 20.51
C HIS A 30 7.23 21.31 20.10
N ARG A 31 6.79 20.53 21.09
CA ARG A 31 5.96 19.31 20.96
C ARG A 31 4.49 19.70 20.81
N HIS A 32 3.85 19.29 19.72
CA HIS A 32 2.39 19.28 19.54
C HIS A 32 1.96 18.01 18.79
N PRO A 33 0.74 17.50 19.02
CA PRO A 33 0.29 16.22 18.47
C PRO A 33 0.11 16.33 16.95
N LEU A 34 0.83 15.50 16.19
CA LEU A 34 0.74 15.46 14.73
C LEU A 34 -0.55 14.76 14.31
N LEU A 35 -1.62 15.54 14.19
CA LEU A 35 -2.71 15.23 13.27
C LEU A 35 -2.25 15.82 11.92
N VAL A 36 -1.64 15.00 11.06
CA VAL A 36 -1.14 15.43 9.75
C VAL A 36 -2.33 15.85 8.92
N SER A 37 -2.63 17.16 8.93
CA SER A 37 -3.64 17.77 8.09
C SER A 37 -2.99 18.10 6.76
N PHE A 38 -3.37 17.37 5.72
CA PHE A 38 -3.14 17.82 4.35
C PHE A 38 -4.07 19.01 4.12
N HIS A 39 -3.56 20.22 4.23
CA HIS A 39 -4.30 21.40 3.80
C HIS A 39 -4.23 21.48 2.27
N PRO A 40 -5.34 21.33 1.53
CA PRO A 40 -5.38 21.77 0.15
C PRO A 40 -5.18 23.29 0.14
N LEU A 41 -4.15 23.77 -0.56
CA LEU A 41 -3.94 25.20 -0.78
C LEU A 41 -5.19 25.81 -1.44
N PRO A 42 -5.65 27.00 -1.00
CA PRO A 42 -6.84 27.62 -1.54
C PRO A 42 -6.55 28.16 -2.94
N LEU A 43 -7.17 27.56 -3.95
CA LEU A 43 -7.08 27.96 -5.34
C LEU A 43 -7.88 29.26 -5.54
N LYS A 44 -7.27 30.42 -5.29
CA LYS A 44 -7.83 31.72 -5.66
C LYS A 44 -7.48 32.05 -7.11
N ARG A 45 -8.53 31.96 -7.95
CA ARG A 45 -8.82 32.79 -9.13
C ARG A 45 -7.92 32.60 -10.36
N LEU A 46 -8.28 31.60 -11.17
CA LEU A 46 -8.26 31.74 -12.64
C LEU A 46 -9.69 31.54 -13.13
N ILE A 47 -10.32 32.66 -13.51
CA ILE A 47 -11.61 32.68 -14.21
C ILE A 47 -11.31 32.33 -15.66
N LEU A 48 -11.62 31.09 -16.05
CA LEU A 48 -11.87 30.73 -17.44
C LEU A 48 -13.15 29.91 -17.45
N SER A 49 -14.18 30.51 -18.05
CA SER A 49 -15.51 29.94 -18.20
C SER A 49 -15.45 28.63 -18.99
N LEU A 50 -15.90 27.53 -18.40
CA LEU A 50 -16.29 26.36 -19.16
C LEU A 50 -17.79 26.13 -18.99
N SER A 51 -18.50 26.28 -20.10
CA SER A 51 -19.94 26.18 -20.24
C SER A 51 -20.49 24.83 -19.79
N SER A 52 -21.65 24.88 -19.15
CA SER A 52 -22.54 23.76 -18.84
C SER A 52 -22.74 22.84 -20.04
N ARG A 53 -22.36 21.56 -19.92
CA ARG A 53 -22.99 20.45 -20.66
C ARG A 53 -23.02 19.14 -19.87
N SER A 54 -24.26 18.70 -19.66
CA SER A 54 -24.79 17.32 -19.65
C SER A 54 -24.16 16.25 -18.75
N SER A 55 -25.00 15.78 -17.83
CA SER A 55 -25.00 14.45 -17.22
C SER A 55 -24.58 13.34 -18.19
N LEU A 56 -23.47 12.68 -17.89
CA LEU A 56 -23.14 11.37 -18.44
C LEU A 56 -23.19 10.36 -17.30
N GLN A 57 -24.07 9.38 -17.46
CA GLN A 57 -24.19 8.23 -16.59
C GLN A 57 -22.85 7.52 -16.48
N ILE A 58 -22.42 7.30 -15.23
CA ILE A 58 -21.24 6.51 -14.90
C ILE A 58 -21.62 5.03 -15.09
N SER A 59 -21.14 4.43 -16.17
CA SER A 59 -21.15 2.99 -16.39
C SER A 59 -20.04 2.31 -15.55
N PRO A 60 -20.20 1.02 -15.18
CA PRO A 60 -19.29 0.30 -14.27
C PRO A 60 -17.91 0.03 -14.92
N PRO A 61 -16.85 -0.27 -14.13
CA PRO A 61 -15.47 -0.08 -14.56
C PRO A 61 -14.95 -1.24 -15.43
N PHE A 62 -14.65 -0.89 -16.68
CA PHE A 62 -14.00 -1.71 -17.72
C PHE A 62 -12.62 -2.28 -17.30
N ALA A 63 -12.01 -1.77 -16.22
CA ALA A 63 -10.63 -2.09 -15.83
C ALA A 63 -10.43 -3.50 -15.23
N VAL A 64 -11.46 -4.11 -14.65
CA VAL A 64 -11.40 -5.50 -14.14
C VAL A 64 -11.79 -6.50 -15.22
N ALA A 65 -12.71 -6.11 -16.12
CA ALA A 65 -13.05 -6.90 -17.30
C ALA A 65 -11.84 -7.04 -18.24
N GLU A 66 -11.08 -5.97 -18.45
CA GLU A 66 -9.84 -5.99 -19.25
C GLU A 66 -8.79 -6.97 -18.67
N ALA A 67 -8.71 -7.11 -17.34
CA ALA A 67 -7.82 -8.09 -16.68
C ALA A 67 -8.28 -9.54 -16.85
N LEU A 68 -9.59 -9.76 -17.01
CA LEU A 68 -10.20 -11.07 -17.27
C LEU A 68 -10.10 -11.46 -18.75
N GLU A 69 -10.27 -10.49 -19.67
CA GLU A 69 -10.18 -10.70 -21.12
C GLU A 69 -8.73 -10.93 -21.58
N GLN A 70 -7.75 -10.17 -21.07
CA GLN A 70 -6.34 -10.40 -21.38
C GLN A 70 -5.81 -11.75 -20.87
N ALA A 71 -6.42 -12.29 -19.81
CA ALA A 71 -6.10 -13.63 -19.31
C ALA A 71 -6.73 -14.74 -20.18
N ALA A 72 -7.90 -14.49 -20.76
CA ALA A 72 -8.63 -15.47 -21.57
C ALA A 72 -8.04 -15.66 -22.98
N GLU A 73 -7.47 -14.62 -23.60
CA GLU A 73 -6.91 -14.71 -24.96
C GLU A 73 -5.55 -15.43 -25.05
N THR A 74 -4.89 -15.72 -23.92
CA THR A 74 -3.56 -16.38 -23.91
C THR A 74 -3.59 -17.85 -23.50
N SER A 75 -4.73 -18.41 -23.07
CA SER A 75 -4.80 -19.76 -22.51
C SER A 75 -5.28 -20.81 -23.52
N ALA A 76 -4.37 -21.24 -24.40
CA ALA A 76 -4.49 -22.51 -25.12
C ALA A 76 -3.35 -23.46 -24.72
N SER A 77 -3.28 -23.86 -23.44
CA SER A 77 -2.62 -25.08 -22.95
C SER A 77 -2.83 -25.26 -21.44
N PRO A 78 -3.11 -26.47 -20.92
CA PRO A 78 -3.32 -26.70 -19.49
C PRO A 78 -2.03 -27.13 -18.77
N ARG A 79 -1.94 -26.74 -17.48
CA ARG A 79 -1.00 -27.17 -16.42
C ARG A 79 0.30 -26.35 -16.27
N ASP A 80 0.19 -25.25 -15.52
CA ASP A 80 0.89 -25.05 -14.23
C ASP A 80 0.37 -23.73 -13.62
N ALA A 81 -0.31 -23.84 -12.48
CA ALA A 81 -1.00 -22.72 -11.82
C ALA A 81 -0.07 -21.86 -10.95
N SER A 82 1.17 -21.63 -11.41
CA SER A 82 2.03 -20.57 -10.89
C SER A 82 1.96 -19.40 -11.88
N SER A 83 0.93 -18.57 -11.73
CA SER A 83 0.83 -17.31 -12.49
C SER A 83 2.17 -16.59 -12.40
N SER A 84 2.85 -16.38 -13.52
CA SER A 84 4.18 -15.76 -13.55
C SER A 84 4.11 -14.40 -12.84
N LYS A 85 4.78 -14.27 -11.69
CA LYS A 85 4.82 -13.05 -10.86
C LYS A 85 5.22 -11.81 -11.66
N VAL A 86 5.99 -12.03 -12.72
CA VAL A 86 6.51 -11.05 -13.66
C VAL A 86 5.92 -11.23 -15.06
N ASP A 87 5.76 -10.13 -15.78
CA ASP A 87 5.34 -10.11 -17.18
C ASP A 87 6.44 -10.58 -18.13
N LYS A 88 6.14 -10.67 -19.44
CA LYS A 88 7.11 -11.01 -20.50
C LYS A 88 8.32 -10.06 -20.55
N SER A 89 8.23 -8.87 -19.95
CA SER A 89 9.33 -7.89 -19.85
C SER A 89 10.16 -8.03 -18.56
N GLY A 90 9.77 -8.97 -17.68
CA GLY A 90 10.38 -9.23 -16.39
C GLY A 90 10.00 -8.19 -15.34
N ARG A 91 8.77 -7.67 -15.34
CA ARG A 91 8.28 -6.67 -14.37
C ARG A 91 7.03 -7.15 -13.65
N PHE A 92 6.84 -6.72 -12.41
CA PHE A 92 5.62 -7.06 -11.68
C PHE A 92 4.38 -6.51 -12.37
N CYS A 93 3.36 -7.37 -12.46
CA CYS A 93 2.10 -7.07 -13.14
C CYS A 93 0.86 -7.36 -12.29
N SER A 94 1.03 -7.78 -11.03
CA SER A 94 -0.08 -8.20 -10.17
C SER A 94 -0.75 -7.00 -9.47
N PRO A 95 -2.07 -7.06 -9.20
CA PRO A 95 -2.74 -6.07 -8.34
C PRO A 95 -2.13 -5.99 -6.94
N ARG A 96 -1.63 -7.12 -6.41
CA ARG A 96 -0.90 -7.20 -5.14
C ARG A 96 0.30 -6.24 -5.12
N ALA A 97 1.14 -6.30 -6.16
CA ALA A 97 2.30 -5.41 -6.31
C ALA A 97 1.89 -3.93 -6.35
N ALA A 98 0.74 -3.62 -6.94
CA ALA A 98 0.22 -2.25 -6.98
C ALA A 98 -0.19 -1.71 -5.61
N ARG A 99 -0.81 -2.55 -4.77
CA ARG A 99 -1.21 -2.19 -3.40
C ARG A 99 0.01 -1.98 -2.50
N GLU A 100 1.01 -2.83 -2.64
CA GLU A 100 2.27 -2.71 -1.90
C GLU A 100 3.06 -1.46 -2.29
N LEU A 101 3.14 -1.16 -3.59
CA LEU A 101 3.72 0.09 -4.06
C LEU A 101 2.93 1.30 -3.53
N ALA A 102 1.59 1.24 -3.53
CA ALA A 102 0.75 2.30 -2.98
C ALA A 102 0.99 2.48 -1.47
N LEU A 103 1.13 1.40 -0.71
CA LEU A 103 1.46 1.43 0.72
C LEU A 103 2.82 2.08 0.97
N THR A 104 3.85 1.68 0.23
CA THR A 104 5.20 2.24 0.37
C THR A 104 5.22 3.73 0.09
N ILE A 105 4.49 4.19 -0.93
CA ILE A 105 4.37 5.61 -1.26
C ILE A 105 3.56 6.36 -0.21
N ALA A 106 2.41 5.85 0.21
CA ALA A 106 1.57 6.49 1.21
C ALA A 106 2.32 6.64 2.54
N TYR A 107 3.02 5.59 2.98
CA TYR A 107 3.86 5.64 4.16
C TYR A 107 4.97 6.68 4.05
N ALA A 108 5.73 6.69 2.95
CA ALA A 108 6.77 7.69 2.73
C ALA A 108 6.21 9.12 2.68
N ALA A 109 5.07 9.33 2.04
CA ALA A 109 4.38 10.62 2.00
C ALA A 109 3.95 11.10 3.38
N CYS A 110 3.46 10.19 4.23
CA CYS A 110 3.14 10.49 5.63
C CYS A 110 4.38 10.91 6.44
N LEU A 111 5.53 10.26 6.23
CA LEU A 111 6.79 10.63 6.88
C LEU A 111 7.35 11.98 6.38
N GLU A 112 7.24 12.24 5.08
CA GLU A 112 7.70 13.49 4.45
C GLU A 112 6.73 14.66 4.65
N GLY A 113 5.49 14.39 5.06
CA GLY A 113 4.41 15.38 5.10
C GLY A 113 4.03 15.90 3.70
N SER A 114 4.16 15.05 2.68
CA SER A 114 3.95 15.40 1.27
C SER A 114 2.70 14.74 0.69
N ASP A 115 2.20 15.25 -0.45
CA ASP A 115 1.07 14.63 -1.15
C ASP A 115 1.52 13.31 -1.80
N PRO A 116 0.85 12.16 -1.51
CA PRO A 116 1.29 10.85 -1.99
C PRO A 116 1.21 10.73 -3.52
N VAL A 117 0.25 11.40 -4.18
CA VAL A 117 0.14 11.37 -5.64
C VAL A 117 1.33 12.11 -6.27
N ARG A 118 1.68 13.30 -5.77
CA ARG A 118 2.87 14.04 -6.20
C ARG A 118 4.17 13.29 -5.91
N LEU A 119 4.28 12.62 -4.77
CA LEU A 119 5.46 11.80 -4.44
C LEU A 119 5.60 10.64 -5.42
N PHE A 120 4.50 9.95 -5.73
CA PHE A 120 4.47 8.89 -6.74
C PHE A 120 4.92 9.40 -8.12
N ASP A 121 4.28 10.48 -8.61
CA ASP A 121 4.58 11.05 -9.92
C ASP A 121 6.05 11.52 -9.99
N LYS A 122 6.60 12.05 -8.89
CA LYS A 122 8.03 12.40 -8.76
C LYS A 122 8.92 11.16 -8.89
N ARG A 123 8.65 10.09 -8.14
CA ARG A 123 9.46 8.85 -8.17
C ARG A 123 9.39 8.15 -9.53
N VAL A 124 8.22 8.11 -10.16
CA VAL A 124 8.03 7.53 -11.50
C VAL A 124 8.79 8.33 -12.56
N ASN A 125 8.91 9.65 -12.41
CA ASN A 125 9.57 10.54 -13.37
C ASN A 125 11.01 10.89 -13.02
N ALA A 126 11.54 10.36 -11.91
CA ALA A 126 12.94 10.54 -11.55
C ALA A 126 13.85 10.05 -12.69
N LYS A 127 14.84 10.87 -13.04
CA LYS A 127 15.85 10.48 -14.04
C LYS A 127 16.66 9.35 -13.45
N ARG A 128 16.94 8.33 -14.28
CA ARG A 128 17.84 7.24 -13.88
C ARG A 128 19.23 7.83 -13.67
N GLU A 129 19.87 7.41 -12.58
CA GLU A 129 21.27 7.74 -12.39
C GLU A 129 22.10 7.12 -13.51
N PRO A 130 22.98 7.88 -14.19
CA PRO A 130 23.82 7.34 -15.25
C PRO A 130 24.66 6.18 -14.71
N GLY A 131 24.52 4.99 -15.31
CA GLY A 131 25.26 3.79 -14.92
C GLY A 131 24.56 2.87 -13.92
N TYR A 132 23.42 3.26 -13.34
CA TYR A 132 22.63 2.35 -12.51
C TYR A 132 21.97 1.27 -13.37
N VAL A 133 22.29 0.01 -13.07
CA VAL A 133 21.71 -1.18 -13.72
C VAL A 133 21.01 -2.00 -12.66
N PHE A 134 19.69 -2.10 -12.77
CA PHE A 134 18.88 -2.91 -11.88
C PHE A 134 18.99 -4.39 -12.26
N ASP A 135 19.34 -5.25 -11.31
CA ASP A 135 19.36 -6.70 -11.51
C ASP A 135 17.95 -7.27 -11.48
N LYS A 136 17.50 -7.76 -12.64
CA LYS A 136 16.18 -8.38 -12.79
C LYS A 136 16.06 -9.73 -12.11
N ALA A 137 17.16 -10.43 -11.80
CA ALA A 137 17.12 -11.71 -11.12
C ALA A 137 16.51 -11.59 -9.72
N ILE A 138 16.67 -10.43 -9.07
CA ILE A 138 16.10 -10.11 -7.76
C ILE A 138 14.56 -10.19 -7.80
N LEU A 139 13.93 -9.82 -8.92
CA LEU A 139 12.47 -9.88 -9.08
C LEU A 139 11.91 -11.31 -9.08
N LEU A 140 12.74 -12.31 -9.41
CA LEU A 140 12.35 -13.72 -9.35
C LEU A 140 12.41 -14.27 -7.92
N GLN A 141 13.33 -13.74 -7.10
CA GLN A 141 13.50 -14.11 -5.69
C GLN A 141 12.51 -13.39 -4.79
N TYR A 142 12.08 -12.18 -5.17
CA TYR A 142 11.15 -11.38 -4.41
C TYR A 142 9.77 -12.06 -4.28
N ASP A 143 9.28 -12.17 -3.04
CA ASP A 143 7.97 -12.75 -2.77
C ASP A 143 7.01 -11.77 -2.09
N HIS A 144 5.91 -11.45 -2.80
CA HIS A 144 4.87 -10.58 -2.30
C HIS A 144 4.05 -11.17 -1.13
N MET A 145 4.20 -12.48 -0.89
CA MET A 145 3.44 -13.28 0.08
C MET A 145 4.34 -13.89 1.17
N SER A 146 5.58 -13.41 1.31
CA SER A 146 6.41 -13.75 2.46
C SER A 146 5.85 -13.05 3.71
N PHE A 147 5.49 -13.85 4.72
CA PHE A 147 4.94 -13.36 5.99
C PHE A 147 5.89 -13.70 7.13
N GLY A 148 5.92 -12.85 8.16
CA GLY A 148 6.56 -13.19 9.42
C GLY A 148 5.92 -14.45 10.01
N GLY A 149 6.68 -15.52 10.11
CA GLY A 149 6.25 -16.79 10.68
C GLY A 149 6.31 -16.80 12.21
N ALA A 150 5.94 -17.93 12.81
CA ALA A 150 6.26 -18.18 14.20
C ALA A 150 7.79 -18.15 14.40
N PRO A 151 8.28 -17.78 15.61
CA PRO A 151 9.71 -17.88 15.91
C PRO A 151 10.24 -19.27 15.56
N VAL A 152 11.34 -19.30 14.79
CA VAL A 152 11.99 -20.54 14.39
C VAL A 152 12.95 -20.95 15.51
N GLU A 153 12.72 -22.13 16.09
CA GLU A 153 13.65 -22.75 17.04
C GLU A 153 14.71 -23.53 16.26
N VAL A 154 15.98 -23.30 16.58
CA VAL A 154 17.14 -23.94 15.93
C VAL A 154 17.90 -24.76 16.96
N GLY A 155 18.39 -25.93 16.53
CA GLY A 155 19.09 -26.86 17.42
C GLY A 155 20.60 -26.60 17.53
N THR A 156 21.18 -25.89 16.56
CA THR A 156 22.62 -25.62 16.44
C THR A 156 22.89 -24.16 16.14
N GLU A 157 24.07 -23.68 16.51
CA GLU A 157 24.50 -22.30 16.27
C GLU A 157 24.72 -22.06 14.76
N GLU A 158 25.26 -23.04 14.05
CA GLU A 158 25.50 -22.95 12.60
C GLU A 158 24.20 -22.85 11.80
N GLU A 159 23.14 -23.51 12.24
CA GLU A 159 21.80 -23.38 11.66
C GLU A 159 21.23 -21.97 11.90
N ALA A 160 21.41 -21.44 13.12
CA ALA A 160 21.01 -20.08 13.46
C ALA A 160 21.69 -19.05 12.56
N GLU A 161 23.00 -19.15 12.40
CA GLU A 161 23.81 -18.29 11.54
C GLU A 161 23.37 -18.40 10.07
N GLY A 162 23.10 -19.62 9.60
CA GLY A 162 22.61 -19.87 8.25
C GLY A 162 21.27 -19.18 7.96
N LEU A 163 20.31 -19.26 8.89
CA LEU A 163 19.02 -18.58 8.77
C LEU A 163 19.17 -17.05 8.81
N MET A 164 20.01 -16.53 9.69
CA MET A 164 20.29 -15.09 9.77
C MET A 164 20.88 -14.58 8.44
N LEU A 165 21.87 -15.28 7.89
CA LEU A 165 22.48 -14.93 6.61
C LEU A 165 21.46 -14.95 5.46
N GLN A 166 20.54 -15.90 5.47
CA GLN A 166 19.48 -15.94 4.46
C GLN A 166 18.50 -14.78 4.62
N ASN A 167 18.07 -14.47 5.84
CA ASN A 167 17.21 -13.33 6.13
C ASN A 167 17.84 -12.00 5.73
N ASP A 168 19.15 -11.83 5.94
CA ASP A 168 19.89 -10.64 5.54
C ASP A 168 19.94 -10.49 4.01
N LYS A 169 20.12 -11.60 3.27
CA LYS A 169 20.06 -11.61 1.80
C LYS A 169 18.67 -11.24 1.31
N ASP A 170 17.62 -11.82 1.89
CA ASP A 170 16.24 -11.53 1.50
C ASP A 170 15.87 -10.08 1.80
N SER A 171 16.32 -9.54 2.94
CA SER A 171 16.16 -8.13 3.32
C SER A 171 16.89 -7.19 2.35
N ALA A 172 18.10 -7.55 1.91
CA ALA A 172 18.85 -6.78 0.93
C ALA A 172 18.15 -6.76 -0.44
N ASN A 173 17.64 -7.91 -0.88
CA ASN A 173 16.84 -8.04 -2.10
C ASN A 173 15.57 -7.17 -2.04
N GLU A 174 14.86 -7.19 -0.90
CA GLU A 174 13.67 -6.36 -0.71
C GLU A 174 13.99 -4.87 -0.72
N ALA A 175 15.06 -4.45 -0.05
CA ALA A 175 15.51 -3.06 -0.06
C ALA A 175 15.84 -2.57 -1.48
N GLU A 176 16.51 -3.41 -2.29
CA GLU A 176 16.83 -3.08 -3.68
C GLU A 176 15.54 -2.93 -4.53
N VAL A 177 14.58 -3.86 -4.40
CA VAL A 177 13.30 -3.80 -5.13
C VAL A 177 12.48 -2.56 -4.76
N LEU A 178 12.38 -2.24 -3.47
CA LEU A 178 11.55 -1.13 -2.98
C LEU A 178 12.18 0.25 -3.21
N SER A 179 13.51 0.34 -3.29
CA SER A 179 14.24 1.58 -3.57
C SER A 179 14.45 1.84 -5.07
N ALA A 180 14.39 0.79 -5.89
CA ALA A 180 14.58 0.91 -7.33
C ALA A 180 13.54 1.82 -8.01
N PRO A 181 13.92 2.52 -9.09
CA PRO A 181 13.00 3.33 -9.88
C PRO A 181 11.75 2.54 -10.33
N PRO A 182 10.51 2.99 -10.03
CA PRO A 182 9.32 2.18 -10.25
C PRO A 182 9.12 1.68 -11.70
N LYS A 183 9.59 2.43 -12.69
CA LYS A 183 9.51 2.04 -14.12
C LYS A 183 10.35 0.81 -14.49
N LEU A 184 11.35 0.45 -13.67
CA LEU A 184 12.19 -0.72 -13.86
C LEU A 184 11.58 -1.99 -13.26
N VAL A 185 10.89 -1.84 -12.12
CA VAL A 185 10.32 -2.93 -11.34
C VAL A 185 8.89 -3.28 -11.78
N TYR A 186 8.08 -2.26 -12.07
CA TYR A 186 6.64 -2.41 -12.27
C TYR A 186 6.21 -2.11 -13.71
N ASN A 187 5.21 -2.85 -14.19
CA ASN A 187 4.62 -2.62 -15.49
C ASN A 187 3.63 -1.42 -15.49
N LYS A 188 3.12 -1.05 -16.67
CA LYS A 188 2.18 0.09 -16.82
C LYS A 188 0.87 -0.11 -16.04
N PHE A 189 0.37 -1.34 -15.98
CA PHE A 189 -0.86 -1.67 -15.26
C PHE A 189 -0.71 -1.38 -13.76
N VAL A 190 0.37 -1.86 -13.15
CA VAL A 190 0.67 -1.64 -11.73
C VAL A 190 0.80 -0.15 -11.43
N LEU A 191 1.59 0.57 -12.22
CA LEU A 191 1.76 2.02 -12.03
C LEU A 191 0.43 2.79 -12.14
N ARG A 192 -0.44 2.41 -13.08
CA ARG A 192 -1.78 2.99 -13.24
C ARG A 192 -2.67 2.69 -12.03
N LEU A 193 -2.73 1.44 -11.60
CA LEU A 193 -3.55 1.01 -10.47
C LEU A 193 -3.08 1.67 -9.16
N THR A 194 -1.77 1.69 -8.90
CA THR A 194 -1.19 2.41 -7.75
C THR A 194 -1.62 3.86 -7.74
N ARG A 195 -1.48 4.57 -8.88
CA ARG A 195 -1.89 5.97 -8.97
C ARG A 195 -3.38 6.15 -8.68
N ASN A 196 -4.24 5.30 -9.22
CA ASN A 196 -5.68 5.36 -8.99
C ASN A 196 -6.03 5.18 -7.51
N ILE A 197 -5.38 4.23 -6.83
CA ILE A 197 -5.54 4.02 -5.39
C ILE A 197 -5.11 5.27 -4.62
N LEU A 198 -3.94 5.84 -4.91
CA LEU A 198 -3.44 7.02 -4.22
C LEU A 198 -4.34 8.26 -4.43
N VAL A 199 -4.85 8.46 -5.64
CA VAL A 199 -5.81 9.55 -5.93
C VAL A 199 -7.08 9.35 -5.11
N ALA A 200 -7.66 8.14 -5.10
CA ALA A 200 -8.84 7.85 -4.30
C ALA A 200 -8.63 8.07 -2.79
N VAL A 201 -7.42 7.77 -2.28
CA VAL A 201 -7.05 8.07 -0.88
C VAL A 201 -7.05 9.56 -0.61
N VAL A 202 -6.45 10.37 -1.48
CA VAL A 202 -6.37 11.83 -1.32
C VAL A 202 -7.76 12.47 -1.41
N ASP A 203 -8.56 12.05 -2.38
CA ASP A 203 -9.90 12.59 -2.61
C ASP A 203 -10.83 12.37 -1.41
N GLN A 204 -10.71 11.23 -0.73
CA GLN A 204 -11.55 10.84 0.41
C GLN A 204 -10.84 10.92 1.76
N TRP A 205 -9.68 11.57 1.82
CA TRP A 205 -8.83 11.58 3.02
C TRP A 205 -9.59 12.00 4.28
N ASN A 206 -10.27 13.14 4.22
CA ASN A 206 -10.98 13.71 5.37
C ASN A 206 -12.10 12.80 5.88
N ASP A 207 -12.81 12.13 4.98
CA ASP A 207 -13.89 11.21 5.34
C ASP A 207 -13.31 9.93 5.96
N HIS A 208 -12.26 9.38 5.36
CA HIS A 208 -11.56 8.22 5.91
C HIS A 208 -10.96 8.48 7.28
N VAL A 209 -10.34 9.65 7.53
CA VAL A 209 -9.82 9.99 8.88
C VAL A 209 -10.94 9.93 9.92
N ARG A 210 -12.13 10.48 9.60
CA ARG A 210 -13.29 10.46 10.50
C ARG A 210 -13.82 9.05 10.72
N LEU A 211 -13.86 8.22 9.68
CA LEU A 211 -14.31 6.83 9.77
C LEU A 211 -13.33 5.96 10.56
N ILE A 212 -12.03 6.11 10.28
CA ILE A 212 -10.94 5.44 10.99
C ILE A 212 -11.01 5.76 12.48
N ALA A 213 -11.16 7.03 12.84
CA ALA A 213 -11.28 7.44 14.25
C ALA A 213 -12.48 6.79 14.99
N LYS A 214 -13.51 6.34 14.27
CA LYS A 214 -14.64 5.58 14.85
C LYS A 214 -14.32 4.10 15.02
N VAL A 215 -13.65 3.48 14.05
CA VAL A 215 -13.48 2.01 14.00
C VAL A 215 -12.21 1.49 14.68
N ILE A 216 -11.15 2.29 14.78
CA ILE A 216 -9.88 1.84 15.39
C ILE A 216 -9.98 1.73 16.92
N PRO A 217 -9.23 0.81 17.53
CA PRO A 217 -9.23 0.66 18.99
C PRO A 217 -8.57 1.86 19.68
N GLN A 218 -8.92 2.09 20.95
CA GLN A 218 -8.49 3.28 21.69
C GLN A 218 -6.96 3.40 21.79
N ASN A 219 -6.26 2.29 22.03
CA ASN A 219 -4.80 2.26 22.10
C ASN A 219 -4.10 2.73 20.81
N TRP A 220 -4.76 2.63 19.65
CA TRP A 220 -4.22 3.20 18.40
C TRP A 220 -4.50 4.70 18.27
N LYS A 221 -5.57 5.20 18.90
CA LYS A 221 -5.88 6.63 18.97
C LYS A 221 -4.94 7.38 19.90
N ASP A 222 -4.48 6.70 20.95
CA ASP A 222 -3.56 7.27 21.94
C ASP A 222 -2.15 7.42 21.34
N GLU A 223 -1.74 6.50 20.44
CA GLU A 223 -0.43 6.50 19.78
C GLU A 223 -0.49 6.36 18.25
N PRO A 224 -1.10 7.31 17.52
CA PRO A 224 -1.29 7.20 16.07
C PRO A 224 0.03 7.26 15.29
N ALA A 225 1.03 7.96 15.81
CA ALA A 225 2.36 8.06 15.20
C ALA A 225 3.13 6.72 15.22
N ALA A 226 2.82 5.83 16.16
CA ALA A 226 3.38 4.48 16.21
C ALA A 226 2.66 3.50 15.27
N ARG A 227 1.57 3.95 14.61
CA ARG A 227 0.66 3.11 13.81
C ARG A 227 0.46 3.61 12.38
N ILE A 228 1.41 4.39 11.86
CA ILE A 228 1.28 5.02 10.53
C ILE A 228 1.07 3.97 9.44
N LEU A 229 1.81 2.85 9.47
CA LEU A 229 1.65 1.78 8.48
C LEU A 229 0.24 1.16 8.51
N GLU A 230 -0.25 0.82 9.70
CA GLU A 230 -1.59 0.24 9.86
C GLU A 230 -2.68 1.22 9.40
N LEU A 231 -2.53 2.50 9.70
CA LEU A 231 -3.44 3.55 9.25
C LEU A 231 -3.39 3.74 7.73
N CYS A 232 -2.21 3.70 7.11
CA CYS A 232 -2.07 3.72 5.65
C CYS A 232 -2.80 2.54 5.00
N ILE A 233 -2.67 1.33 5.55
CA ILE A 233 -3.38 0.14 5.05
C ILE A 233 -4.91 0.35 5.11
N LEU A 234 -5.43 0.89 6.22
CA LEU A 234 -6.85 1.19 6.35
C LEU A 234 -7.32 2.21 5.33
N HIS A 235 -6.58 3.31 5.14
CA HIS A 235 -6.90 4.33 4.14
C HIS A 235 -6.96 3.77 2.72
N LEU A 236 -5.95 2.97 2.32
CA LEU A 236 -5.90 2.34 1.00
C LEU A 236 -7.09 1.40 0.79
N ALA A 237 -7.37 0.56 1.78
CA ALA A 237 -8.46 -0.41 1.70
C ALA A 237 -9.84 0.27 1.63
N MET A 238 -10.09 1.29 2.46
CA MET A 238 -11.34 2.04 2.41
C MET A 238 -11.51 2.75 1.06
N ALA A 239 -10.47 3.40 0.54
CA ALA A 239 -10.50 4.06 -0.76
C ALA A 239 -10.74 3.07 -1.92
N GLU A 240 -10.12 1.89 -1.90
CA GLU A 240 -10.34 0.87 -2.92
C GLU A 240 -11.78 0.32 -2.88
N ILE A 241 -12.35 0.14 -1.68
CA ILE A 241 -13.75 -0.31 -1.49
C ILE A 241 -14.74 0.73 -2.04
N THR A 242 -14.55 2.01 -1.73
CA THR A 242 -15.52 3.07 -2.07
C THR A 242 -15.41 3.57 -3.50
N SER A 243 -14.21 3.60 -4.08
CA SER A 243 -13.93 4.37 -5.30
C SER A 243 -13.53 3.53 -6.51
N ILE A 244 -12.91 2.37 -6.27
CA ILE A 244 -12.35 1.53 -7.35
C ILE A 244 -13.32 0.40 -7.73
N GLY A 245 -14.22 0.02 -6.83
CA GLY A 245 -15.24 -1.01 -7.09
C GLY A 245 -14.72 -2.44 -6.98
N THR A 246 -13.52 -2.65 -6.43
CA THR A 246 -13.03 -4.00 -6.11
C THR A 246 -13.93 -4.59 -5.02
N ARG A 247 -14.33 -5.87 -5.18
CA ARG A 247 -15.15 -6.55 -4.17
C ARG A 247 -14.50 -6.45 -2.79
N HIS A 248 -15.24 -5.96 -1.80
CA HIS A 248 -14.72 -5.69 -0.45
C HIS A 248 -14.04 -6.90 0.22
N GLN A 249 -14.42 -8.14 -0.13
CA GLN A 249 -13.81 -9.36 0.44
C GLN A 249 -12.36 -9.51 -0.02
N ILE A 250 -12.10 -9.18 -1.29
CA ILE A 250 -10.75 -9.21 -1.87
C ILE A 250 -9.92 -8.12 -1.20
N VAL A 251 -10.44 -6.89 -1.11
CA VAL A 251 -9.72 -5.76 -0.50
C VAL A 251 -9.37 -6.04 0.97
N ILE A 252 -10.31 -6.60 1.74
CA ILE A 252 -10.06 -6.97 3.14
C ILE A 252 -8.95 -8.02 3.25
N ASN A 253 -9.01 -9.09 2.47
CA ASN A 253 -7.99 -10.14 2.51
C ASN A 253 -6.62 -9.59 2.12
N GLU A 254 -6.55 -8.76 1.08
CA GLU A 254 -5.32 -8.11 0.64
C GLU A 254 -4.75 -7.16 1.69
N ALA A 255 -5.60 -6.38 2.35
CA ALA A 255 -5.19 -5.50 3.45
C ALA A 255 -4.65 -6.30 4.65
N VAL A 256 -5.28 -7.43 4.99
CA VAL A 256 -4.80 -8.35 6.03
C VAL A 256 -3.44 -8.94 5.66
N ASP A 257 -3.27 -9.35 4.41
CA ASP A 257 -1.99 -9.89 3.95
C ASP A 257 -0.91 -8.80 3.87
N LEU A 258 -1.24 -7.54 3.54
CA LEU A 258 -0.28 -6.44 3.69
C LEU A 258 0.13 -6.27 5.16
N ALA A 259 -0.84 -6.35 6.08
CA ALA A 259 -0.57 -6.22 7.50
C ALA A 259 0.32 -7.35 8.04
N LYS A 260 0.13 -8.60 7.60
CA LYS A 260 1.01 -9.72 8.00
C LYS A 260 2.45 -9.53 7.53
N ARG A 261 2.63 -8.80 6.44
CA ARG A 261 3.94 -8.60 5.82
C ARG A 261 4.67 -7.39 6.40
N PHE A 262 3.98 -6.27 6.62
CA PHE A 262 4.60 -5.00 7.00
C PHE A 262 4.34 -4.57 8.45
N CYS A 263 3.45 -5.26 9.16
CA CYS A 263 3.07 -4.88 10.52
C CYS A 263 3.24 -6.06 11.48
N ASP A 264 3.36 -5.74 12.77
CA ASP A 264 3.62 -6.72 13.81
C ASP A 264 2.39 -7.01 14.69
N GLY A 265 2.47 -8.13 15.41
CA GLY A 265 1.54 -8.49 16.47
C GLY A 265 0.10 -8.63 16.00
N CYS A 266 -0.83 -7.94 16.66
CA CYS A 266 -2.27 -8.07 16.40
C CYS A 266 -2.79 -7.27 15.20
N ALA A 267 -1.93 -6.54 14.48
CA ALA A 267 -2.35 -5.65 13.39
C ALA A 267 -3.24 -6.32 12.32
N PRO A 268 -2.92 -7.54 11.81
CA PRO A 268 -3.77 -8.20 10.81
C PRO A 268 -5.20 -8.46 11.31
N ARG A 269 -5.33 -8.85 12.58
CA ARG A 269 -6.64 -9.10 13.21
C ARG A 269 -7.42 -7.80 13.41
N VAL A 270 -6.75 -6.74 13.86
CA VAL A 270 -7.38 -5.42 14.09
C VAL A 270 -7.85 -4.81 12.77
N ILE A 271 -7.02 -4.82 11.73
CA ILE A 271 -7.37 -4.31 10.40
C ILE A 271 -8.58 -5.04 9.83
N ASN A 272 -8.59 -6.38 9.90
CA ASN A 272 -9.75 -7.18 9.48
C ASN A 272 -11.04 -6.75 10.22
N GLY A 273 -10.96 -6.55 11.54
CA GLY A 273 -12.10 -6.09 12.35
C GLY A 273 -12.59 -4.70 11.93
N CYS A 274 -11.67 -3.74 11.78
CA CYS A 274 -11.98 -2.36 11.40
C CYS A 274 -12.68 -2.30 10.03
N LEU A 275 -12.15 -3.00 9.03
CA LEU A 275 -12.69 -2.99 7.66
C LEU A 275 -14.05 -3.69 7.58
N ARG A 276 -14.28 -4.76 8.36
CA ARG A 276 -15.61 -5.41 8.43
C ARG A 276 -16.66 -4.49 9.03
N THR A 277 -16.32 -3.75 10.08
CA THR A 277 -17.21 -2.75 10.67
C THR A 277 -17.51 -1.63 9.67
N PHE A 278 -16.48 -1.10 9.01
CA PHE A 278 -16.63 -0.09 7.98
C PHE A 278 -17.58 -0.54 6.85
N VAL A 279 -17.38 -1.74 6.29
CA VAL A 279 -18.23 -2.27 5.22
C VAL A 279 -19.69 -2.44 5.67
N LYS A 280 -19.93 -2.85 6.92
CA LYS A 280 -21.29 -2.99 7.46
C LYS A 280 -22.00 -1.63 7.50
N GLU A 281 -21.32 -0.58 7.94
CA GLU A 281 -21.87 0.78 7.96
C GLU A 281 -22.06 1.32 6.54
N TYR A 282 -21.08 1.14 5.66
CA TYR A 282 -21.12 1.60 4.28
C TYR A 282 -22.30 1.00 3.50
N ASN A 283 -22.50 -0.32 3.60
CA ASN A 283 -23.62 -0.99 2.95
C ASN A 283 -24.98 -0.54 3.51
N SER A 284 -25.04 -0.19 4.81
CA SER A 284 -26.27 0.31 5.43
C SER A 284 -26.66 1.69 4.89
N VAL A 285 -25.68 2.54 4.56
CA VAL A 285 -25.91 3.87 3.97
C VAL A 285 -26.34 3.77 2.51
N ASP A 286 -25.76 2.85 1.72
CA ASP A 286 -26.17 2.64 0.33
C ASP A 286 -27.60 2.07 0.20
N THR A 287 -28.07 1.30 1.18
CA THR A 287 -29.48 0.83 1.21
C THR A 287 -30.51 1.89 1.57
N VAL A 288 -30.10 3.05 2.09
CA VAL A 288 -30.99 4.12 2.57
C VAL A 288 -31.11 5.28 1.56
N ARG A 289 -30.49 5.19 0.38
CA ARG A 289 -30.72 6.19 -0.68
C ARG A 289 -32.18 6.08 -1.19
N PRO A 290 -33.03 7.12 -1.02
CA PRO A 290 -34.44 7.03 -1.32
C PRO A 290 -34.67 6.98 -2.83
N SER A 291 -35.11 5.83 -3.32
CA SER A 291 -35.78 5.70 -4.60
C SER A 291 -37.22 6.18 -4.47
N ASP A 292 -37.45 7.48 -4.23
CA ASP A 292 -38.81 8.03 -4.27
C ASP A 292 -38.78 9.49 -4.71
N ALA A 293 -39.08 9.72 -5.99
CA ALA A 293 -39.77 10.93 -6.42
C ALA A 293 -41.18 10.50 -6.84
N PRO A 294 -42.24 10.86 -6.09
CA PRO A 294 -43.60 10.65 -6.56
C PRO A 294 -43.86 11.59 -7.73
N THR A 295 -44.15 11.03 -8.89
CA THR A 295 -44.69 11.76 -10.04
C THR A 295 -46.04 12.34 -9.64
N ALA A 296 -46.10 13.67 -9.53
CA ALA A 296 -47.35 14.42 -9.51
C ALA A 296 -47.80 14.71 -10.95
#